data_AF-A0A2A4XFB3-F1
#
_entry.id   AF-A0A2A4XFB3-F1
#
_cell.length_a   1.000
_cell.length_b   1.000
_cell.length_c   1.000
_cell.angle_alpha   90.00
_cell.angle_beta   90.00
_cell.angle_gamma   90.00
#
_symmetry.space_group_name_H-M   'P 1'
#
loop_
_entity.id
_entity.type
_entity.pdbx_description
1 polymer ?
#
loop_
_entity_poly.entity_id
_entity_poly.type
_entity_poly.pdbx_seq_one_letter_code
_entity_poly.pdbx_strand_id
1 'polypeptide(L)' 'MKIMLFRISFFIISLMVTSSAYAVDSYRYAHVTIETPWAIFIFLLLIILVPFVLMAILHWYFAGKDPAAEQNDHE' A
#
# COMPACT_ATOMS: atom_id res chain seq x y z
N MET A 1 -24.01 8.30 -4.19
CA MET A 1 -23.18 7.09 -4.39
C MET A 1 -22.83 6.79 -5.85
N LYS A 2 -23.75 6.97 -6.82
CA LYS A 2 -23.50 6.73 -8.26
C LYS A 2 -22.34 7.52 -8.88
N ILE A 3 -22.12 8.78 -8.45
CA ILE A 3 -21.03 9.63 -8.98
C ILE A 3 -19.64 9.11 -8.56
N MET A 4 -19.55 8.50 -7.37
CA MET A 4 -18.29 7.95 -6.84
C MET A 4 -17.95 6.65 -7.56
N LEU A 5 -18.95 5.81 -7.82
CA LEU A 5 -18.81 4.60 -8.64
C LEU A 5 -18.40 4.91 -10.09
N PHE A 6 -18.95 5.98 -10.68
CA PHE A 6 -18.56 6.41 -12.02
C PHE A 6 -17.09 6.87 -12.09
N ARG A 7 -16.63 7.61 -11.09
CA ARG A 7 -15.23 8.05 -10.98
C ARG A 7 -14.25 6.89 -10.84
N ILE A 8 -14.60 5.90 -10.02
CA ILE A 8 -13.78 4.69 -9.83
C ILE A 8 -13.73 3.86 -11.11
N SER A 9 -14.87 3.68 -11.78
CA SER A 9 -14.95 2.96 -13.05
C SER A 9 -14.11 3.64 -14.14
N PHE A 10 -14.20 4.98 -14.24
CA PHE A 10 -13.38 5.76 -15.17
C PHE A 10 -11.88 5.64 -14.87
N PHE A 11 -11.50 5.64 -13.59
CA PHE A 11 -10.11 5.46 -13.17
C PHE A 11 -9.56 4.09 -13.55
N ILE A 12 -10.35 3.03 -13.36
CA ILE A 12 -9.96 1.65 -13.72
C ILE A 12 -9.82 1.50 -15.24
N ILE A 13 -10.73 2.07 -16.03
CA ILE A 13 -10.65 2.05 -17.50
C ILE A 13 -9.41 2.80 -17.98
N SER A 14 -9.08 3.94 -17.38
CA SER A 14 -7.86 4.71 -17.70
C SER A 14 -6.58 3.93 -17.38
N LEU A 15 -6.58 3.10 -16.33
CA LEU A 15 -5.46 2.21 -15.99
C LEU A 15 -5.27 1.10 -17.03
N MET A 16 -6.36 0.55 -17.57
CA MET A 16 -6.36 -0.54 -18.56
C MET A 16 -5.96 -0.13 -19.98
N VAL A 17 -5.96 1.18 -20.31
CA VAL A 17 -5.56 1.70 -21.64
C VAL A 17 -4.03 1.79 -21.80
N THR A 18 -3.26 1.53 -20.74
CA THR A 18 -1.79 1.50 -20.82
C THR A 18 -1.35 0.30 -21.65
N SER A 19 -0.98 0.55 -22.91
CA SER A 19 -0.51 -0.46 -23.85
C SER A 19 0.91 -0.92 -23.50
N SER A 20 1.09 -2.21 -23.25
CA SER A 20 2.39 -2.87 -23.16
C SER A 20 2.97 -3.08 -24.55
N ALA A 21 3.50 -2.02 -25.15
CA ALA A 21 4.19 -2.10 -26.43
C ALA A 21 5.69 -2.40 -26.20
N TYR A 22 6.18 -3.44 -26.88
CA TYR A 22 7.61 -3.77 -27.12
C TYR A 22 8.36 -4.62 -26.08
N ALA A 23 7.95 -5.89 -25.93
CA ALA A 23 8.67 -6.90 -25.15
C ALA A 23 9.68 -7.74 -25.97
N VAL A 24 9.97 -7.41 -27.23
CA VAL A 24 10.86 -8.21 -28.10
C VAL A 24 12.34 -7.76 -28.02
N ASP A 25 12.60 -6.55 -27.51
CA ASP A 25 13.97 -6.02 -27.23
C ASP A 25 14.09 -5.53 -25.76
N SER A 26 13.22 -6.02 -24.87
CA SER A 26 13.04 -5.54 -23.49
C SER A 26 14.30 -5.72 -22.62
N TYR A 27 15.15 -6.71 -22.91
CA TYR A 27 16.42 -6.90 -22.20
C TYR A 27 17.48 -5.83 -22.52
N ARG A 28 17.40 -5.18 -23.69
CA ARG A 28 18.35 -4.12 -24.09
C ARG A 28 17.96 -2.75 -23.57
N TYR A 29 16.66 -2.52 -23.34
CA TYR A 29 16.11 -1.25 -22.86
C TYR A 29 15.73 -1.24 -21.38
N ALA A 30 15.80 -2.38 -20.68
CA ALA A 30 15.82 -2.41 -19.22
C ALA A 30 17.18 -1.91 -18.68
N HIS A 31 17.60 -0.73 -19.14
CA HIS A 31 18.75 -0.03 -18.60
C HIS A 31 18.36 0.38 -17.18
N VAL A 32 18.80 -0.38 -16.19
CA VAL A 32 18.63 -0.03 -14.78
C VAL A 32 19.41 1.26 -14.59
N THR A 33 18.69 2.36 -14.46
CA THR A 33 19.28 3.66 -14.15
C THR A 33 19.54 3.70 -12.65
N ILE A 34 20.43 4.60 -12.20
CA ILE A 34 20.70 4.77 -10.76
C ILE A 34 19.42 5.11 -9.97
N GLU A 35 18.42 5.68 -10.64
CA GLU A 35 17.10 5.99 -10.07
C GLU A 35 16.30 4.75 -9.68
N THR A 36 16.46 3.61 -10.38
CA THR A 36 15.62 2.42 -10.15
C THR A 36 15.92 1.77 -8.79
N PRO A 37 17.18 1.53 -8.39
CA PRO A 37 17.52 1.11 -7.03
C PRO A 37 17.06 2.12 -5.97
N TRP A 38 17.19 3.42 -6.25
CA TRP A 38 16.80 4.47 -5.30
C TRP A 38 15.29 4.43 -4.99
N ALA A 39 14.46 4.28 -6.02
CA ALA A 39 13.03 4.10 -5.88
C ALA A 39 12.66 2.82 -5.10
N ILE A 40 13.37 1.71 -5.37
CA ILE A 40 13.18 0.45 -4.65
C ILE A 40 13.51 0.61 -3.16
N PHE A 41 14.58 1.32 -2.80
CA PHE A 41 14.93 1.57 -1.39
C PHE A 41 13.84 2.33 -0.64
N ILE A 42 13.30 3.41 -1.23
CA ILE A 42 12.20 4.16 -0.59
C ILE A 42 10.94 3.30 -0.48
N PHE A 43 10.63 2.56 -1.53
CA PHE A 43 9.45 1.70 -1.54
C PHE A 43 9.53 0.62 -0.46
N LEU A 44 10.67 -0.07 -0.37
CA LEU A 44 10.95 -1.06 0.66
C LEU A 44 10.91 -0.43 2.06
N LEU A 45 11.51 0.75 2.22
CA LEU A 45 11.49 1.48 3.49
C LEU A 45 10.05 1.69 3.97
N LEU A 46 9.16 2.21 3.13
CA LEU A 46 7.77 2.45 3.51
C LEU A 46 7.01 1.15 3.78
N ILE A 47 7.15 0.14 2.91
CA ILE A 47 6.45 -1.15 3.07
C ILE A 47 6.85 -1.86 4.35
N ILE A 48 8.13 -1.80 4.72
CA ILE A 48 8.63 -2.44 5.93
C ILE A 48 8.27 -1.60 7.15
N LEU A 49 8.45 -0.27 7.10
CA LEU A 49 8.28 0.61 8.26
C LEU A 49 6.81 0.77 8.67
N VAL A 50 5.88 0.89 7.72
CA VAL A 50 4.45 1.10 7.99
C VAL A 50 3.85 0.07 8.95
N PRO A 51 4.00 -1.26 8.75
CA PRO A 51 3.45 -2.24 9.69
C PRO A 51 4.07 -2.14 11.09
N PHE A 52 5.35 -1.78 11.22
CA PHE A 52 5.97 -1.58 12.54
C PHE A 52 5.41 -0.35 13.25
N VAL A 53 5.24 0.77 12.53
CA VAL A 53 4.64 1.98 13.09
C VAL A 53 3.19 1.69 13.51
N LEU A 54 2.44 0.99 12.66
CA LEU A 54 1.07 0.57 12.97
C LEU A 54 1.03 -0.32 14.22
N MET A 55 1.95 -1.29 14.33
CA MET A 55 2.05 -2.19 15.47
C MET A 55 2.38 -1.42 16.76
N ALA A 56 3.32 -0.47 16.71
CA ALA A 56 3.68 0.36 17.85
C ALA A 56 2.51 1.23 18.33
N ILE A 57 1.78 1.86 17.40
CA ILE A 57 0.58 2.64 17.70
C ILE A 57 -0.49 1.76 18.33
N LEU A 58 -0.73 0.57 17.75
CA LEU A 58 -1.75 -0.35 18.23
C LEU A 58 -1.42 -0.87 19.63
N HIS A 59 -0.17 -1.27 19.84
CA HIS A 59 0.31 -1.70 21.14
C HIS A 59 0.17 -0.60 22.18
N TRP A 60 0.57 0.63 21.86
CA TRP A 60 0.41 1.77 22.76
C TRP A 60 -1.06 2.02 23.11
N TYR A 61 -1.94 1.97 22.11
CA TYR A 61 -3.36 2.18 22.28
C TYR A 61 -4.01 1.12 23.20
N PHE A 62 -3.64 -0.15 23.04
CA PHE A 62 -4.20 -1.23 23.84
C PHE A 62 -3.49 -1.47 25.18
N ALA A 63 -2.25 -1.03 25.37
CA ALA A 63 -1.53 -1.19 26.63
C ALA A 63 -2.22 -0.50 27.82
N GLY A 64 -3.06 0.50 27.58
CA GLY A 64 -3.87 1.16 28.60
C GLY A 64 -5.27 0.56 28.81
N LYS A 65 -5.67 -0.47 28.05
CA LYS A 65 -6.96 -1.13 28.21
C LYS A 65 -6.78 -2.36 29.08
N ASP A 66 -7.30 -2.31 30.31
CA ASP A 66 -7.38 -3.49 31.18
C ASP A 66 -8.38 -4.50 30.59
N PRO A 67 -7.95 -5.73 30.26
CA PRO A 67 -8.85 -6.76 29.71
C PRO A 67 -9.94 -7.21 30.70
N ALA A 68 -9.81 -6.84 31.98
CA ALA A 68 -10.76 -7.17 33.04
C ALA A 68 -11.99 -6.22 33.10
N ALA A 69 -11.93 -5.03 32.48
CA ALA A 69 -13.06 -4.10 32.48
C ALA A 69 -14.11 -4.43 31.41
N GLU A 70 -13.70 -4.99 30.26
CA GLU A 70 -14.59 -5.34 29.14
C GLU A 70 -15.43 -6.61 29.37
N GLN A 71 -15.08 -7.44 30.38
CA GLN A 71 -15.80 -8.69 30.64
C GLN A 71 -17.02 -8.53 31.57
N ASN A 72 -17.13 -7.42 32.32
CA ASN A 72 -18.23 -7.18 33.27
C ASN A 72 -19.41 -6.40 32.68
N ASP A 73 -19.32 -5.94 31.43
CA ASP A 73 -20.38 -5.16 30.76
C ASP A 73 -21.29 -6.03 29.85
N HIS A 74 -21.03 -7.35 29.79
CA HIS A 74 -21.75 -8.31 28.96
C HIS A 74 -22.46 -9.44 29.76
N GLU A 75 -22.48 -9.36 31.09
CA GLU A 75 -23.32 -10.20 31.97
C GLU A 75 -24.56 -9.44 32.45
#